data_AF-A0A1Y3EHT4-F1
#
_entry.id   AF-A0A1Y3EHT4-F1
#
_cell.length_a   1.000
_cell.length_b   1.000
_cell.length_c   1.000
_cell.angle_alpha   90.00
_cell.angle_beta   90.00
_cell.angle_gamma   90.00
#
_symmetry.space_group_name_H-M   'P 1'
#
loop_
_entity.id
_entity.type
_entity.pdbx_description
1 polymer ?
#
loop_
_entity_poly.entity_id
_entity_poly.type
_entity_poly.pdbx_seq_one_letter_code
_entity_poly.pdbx_strand_id
1 'polypeptide(L)'
;MFISHSSSASDVMVDLDEAHKNRDDEAESSSRRRANVSTASNDVSLSNGRMLRASTSNEENDSDSGTLKSRRRTHSGSKVEDHILRWNGKVFYTAGRPPWYDNSGYQLREPFIIGICGGSASGKTTVANRIIEALDIQWVTLLSMDSFYKVLTPEQHQAALNNKHDFDHPDAFDFDLLYRTLIRLKEGKRVEVPVYNFSTHSREKMNKTMYGASVLIFEGILAFHRKDILDMMNLKVFVDTDADIRLARRLSRDILERGRDVEGVLEQYNNFVKPAFDSFIAPCMRYADVIIPRGGENHVGIDLIVFHVKTCLHDLTVKNRAQLAMGALNGRNGNGLQAKPPPSLHVLKQTPQIR
;
A
#
# COMPACT_ATOMS: atom_id res chain seq x y z
N MET A 1 41.20 43.63 54.59
CA MET A 1 39.99 44.49 54.50
C MET A 1 38.82 43.54 54.29
N PHE A 2 37.90 43.32 55.25
CA PHE A 2 36.88 44.25 55.78
C PHE A 2 35.92 44.71 54.66
N ILE A 3 34.58 44.56 54.70
CA ILE A 3 33.60 44.11 55.72
C ILE A 3 32.39 43.40 55.06
N SER A 4 31.68 42.55 55.80
CA SER A 4 30.39 41.90 55.47
C SER A 4 29.17 42.57 56.15
N HIS A 5 27.97 42.50 55.55
CA HIS A 5 26.63 42.65 56.20
C HIS A 5 25.49 42.11 55.28
N SER A 6 24.24 41.97 55.75
CA SER A 6 23.74 40.67 56.25
C SER A 6 22.23 40.59 56.62
N SER A 7 21.31 41.36 56.03
CA SER A 7 19.88 41.40 56.42
C SER A 7 18.95 41.79 55.26
N SER A 8 17.65 41.48 55.16
CA SER A 8 16.76 40.41 55.69
C SER A 8 15.32 40.78 55.25
N ALA A 9 14.59 39.83 54.63
CA ALA A 9 13.13 39.61 54.60
C ALA A 9 12.05 40.76 54.62
N SER A 10 10.88 40.38 54.07
CA SER A 10 9.51 40.96 54.20
C SER A 10 9.08 42.11 53.29
N ASP A 11 7.80 42.01 52.89
CA ASP A 11 6.89 43.05 52.38
C ASP A 11 7.15 43.70 51.01
N VAL A 12 6.61 43.07 49.93
CA VAL A 12 5.43 43.60 49.20
C VAL A 12 4.64 42.41 48.63
N MET A 13 3.39 42.22 49.06
CA MET A 13 2.46 41.22 48.51
C MET A 13 1.04 41.81 48.46
N VAL A 14 0.71 42.56 47.41
CA VAL A 14 -0.65 43.03 47.09
C VAL A 14 -0.82 43.13 45.56
N ASP A 15 -2.05 43.02 45.07
CA ASP A 15 -2.53 43.23 43.70
C ASP A 15 -2.14 42.20 42.63
N LEU A 16 -2.82 41.05 42.72
CA LEU A 16 -2.92 40.03 41.66
C LEU A 16 -4.35 39.84 41.10
N ASP A 17 -5.31 40.70 41.49
CA ASP A 17 -6.75 40.51 41.21
C ASP A 17 -7.32 41.35 40.04
N GLU A 18 -6.55 42.24 39.41
CA GLU A 18 -7.06 43.13 38.35
C GLU A 18 -6.83 42.63 36.90
N ALA A 19 -6.15 41.49 36.72
CA ALA A 19 -5.82 40.94 35.40
C ALA A 19 -6.90 39.99 34.81
N HIS A 20 -7.94 39.64 35.58
CA HIS A 20 -8.88 38.56 35.25
C HIS A 20 -10.28 39.01 34.76
N LYS A 21 -10.44 40.26 34.31
CA LYS A 21 -11.76 40.83 33.97
C LYS A 21 -11.94 41.41 32.56
N ASN A 22 -10.96 41.24 31.66
CA ASN A 22 -10.98 41.79 30.29
C ASN A 22 -10.68 40.71 29.22
N ARG A 23 -11.24 39.49 29.34
CA ARG A 23 -11.06 38.42 28.34
C ARG A 23 -12.32 37.65 27.92
N ASP A 24 -13.47 37.92 28.53
CA ASP A 24 -14.69 37.14 28.25
C ASP A 24 -15.67 37.84 27.27
N ASP A 25 -15.50 39.14 26.98
CA ASP A 25 -16.44 39.92 26.15
C ASP A 25 -16.17 39.88 24.62
N GLU A 26 -15.04 39.33 24.15
CA GLU A 26 -14.78 39.20 22.70
C GLU A 26 -15.22 37.84 22.09
N ALA A 27 -15.56 36.86 22.91
CA ALA A 27 -15.89 35.50 22.44
C ALA A 27 -17.33 35.33 21.92
N GLU A 28 -18.28 36.21 22.27
CA GLU A 28 -19.71 36.00 21.98
C GLU A 28 -20.24 36.75 20.73
N SER A 29 -19.45 37.63 20.11
CA SER A 29 -19.90 38.45 18.97
C SER A 29 -19.76 37.76 17.59
N SER A 30 -18.97 36.70 17.47
CA SER A 30 -18.66 36.03 16.19
C SER A 30 -19.60 34.87 15.82
N SER A 31 -20.44 34.41 16.76
CA SER A 31 -21.25 33.18 16.60
C SER A 31 -22.67 33.40 16.08
N ARG A 32 -23.03 34.63 15.66
CA ARG A 32 -24.39 34.98 15.18
C ARG A 32 -24.39 35.90 13.95
N ARG A 33 -23.96 35.39 12.79
CA ARG A 33 -24.35 35.91 11.46
C ARG A 33 -24.11 34.86 10.37
N ARG A 34 -25.11 34.66 9.49
CA ARG A 34 -25.16 33.76 8.31
C ARG A 34 -25.51 32.29 8.53
N ALA A 35 -26.70 32.05 9.10
CA ALA A 35 -27.62 31.06 8.53
C ALA A 35 -28.71 31.81 7.72
N ASN A 36 -29.26 31.16 6.69
CA ASN A 36 -30.26 31.62 5.69
C ASN A 36 -29.70 32.07 4.31
N VAL A 37 -29.52 31.12 3.40
CA VAL A 37 -30.16 31.12 2.06
C VAL A 37 -30.57 29.69 1.75
N SER A 38 -31.82 29.47 1.36
CA SER A 38 -32.36 28.19 0.88
C SER A 38 -32.77 28.30 -0.60
N THR A 39 -33.29 27.19 -1.15
CA THR A 39 -33.88 27.02 -2.50
C THR A 39 -32.94 27.08 -3.71
N ALA A 40 -32.72 25.93 -4.35
CA ALA A 40 -33.15 25.67 -5.73
C ALA A 40 -32.93 24.18 -6.07
N SER A 41 -33.97 23.37 -5.95
CA SER A 41 -34.01 22.00 -6.49
C SER A 41 -34.15 22.06 -8.02
N ASN A 42 -33.56 21.11 -8.74
CA ASN A 42 -33.93 20.82 -10.13
C ASN A 42 -33.68 19.35 -10.46
N ASP A 43 -34.65 18.50 -10.13
CA ASP A 43 -34.80 17.19 -10.75
C ASP A 43 -35.32 17.37 -12.18
N VAL A 44 -34.69 16.72 -13.16
CA VAL A 44 -35.28 16.49 -14.48
C VAL A 44 -35.43 14.99 -14.68
N SER A 45 -36.60 14.48 -14.29
CA SER A 45 -37.04 13.13 -14.68
C SER A 45 -37.97 13.24 -15.90
N LEU A 46 -37.59 12.59 -17.00
CA LEU A 46 -38.46 12.44 -18.17
C LEU A 46 -39.16 11.08 -18.11
N SER A 47 -40.43 11.11 -17.71
CA SER A 47 -41.32 9.95 -17.73
C SER A 47 -41.92 9.72 -19.11
N ASN A 48 -41.89 8.47 -19.58
CA ASN A 48 -42.82 7.88 -20.56
C ASN A 48 -42.73 6.35 -20.38
N GLY A 49 -43.81 5.57 -20.20
CA GLY A 49 -45.21 5.90 -19.95
C GLY A 49 -46.04 4.60 -19.84
N ARG A 50 -47.10 4.62 -19.01
CA ARG A 50 -48.41 3.92 -19.13
C ARG A 50 -48.47 2.65 -20.05
N MET A 51 -48.93 1.48 -19.60
CA MET A 51 -50.28 1.13 -19.08
C MET A 51 -50.27 -0.27 -18.39
N LEU A 52 -51.00 -0.51 -17.29
CA LEU A 52 -52.30 -1.24 -17.19
C LEU A 52 -52.32 -2.64 -17.87
N ARG A 53 -52.86 -3.75 -17.30
CA ARG A 53 -53.76 -3.94 -16.12
C ARG A 53 -53.74 -5.44 -15.67
N ALA A 54 -54.27 -5.70 -14.47
CA ALA A 54 -55.12 -6.84 -14.00
C ALA A 54 -55.42 -8.05 -14.93
N SER A 55 -55.73 -9.29 -14.48
CA SER A 55 -55.81 -9.90 -13.13
C SER A 55 -56.17 -11.41 -13.22
N THR A 56 -55.92 -12.17 -12.13
CA THR A 56 -56.68 -13.35 -11.61
C THR A 56 -56.89 -14.65 -12.43
N SER A 57 -56.40 -15.75 -11.85
CA SER A 57 -57.01 -17.11 -11.68
C SER A 57 -57.47 -17.95 -12.89
N ASN A 58 -56.90 -19.16 -13.03
CA ASN A 58 -57.58 -20.40 -12.61
C ASN A 58 -56.68 -21.66 -12.61
N GLU A 59 -57.12 -22.64 -11.83
CA GLU A 59 -56.71 -24.06 -11.73
C GLU A 59 -57.11 -24.82 -13.03
N GLU A 60 -56.75 -26.07 -13.37
CA GLU A 60 -55.91 -27.13 -12.77
C GLU A 60 -55.58 -28.21 -13.85
N ASN A 61 -54.76 -29.21 -13.48
CA ASN A 61 -54.70 -30.59 -14.02
C ASN A 61 -53.99 -30.93 -15.36
N ASP A 62 -52.81 -31.54 -15.17
CA ASP A 62 -52.43 -32.91 -15.58
C ASP A 62 -51.83 -33.19 -16.98
N SER A 63 -50.52 -33.47 -17.04
CA SER A 63 -49.95 -34.81 -17.35
C SER A 63 -48.48 -34.78 -17.80
N ASP A 64 -47.72 -35.66 -17.16
CA ASP A 64 -46.41 -36.29 -17.48
C ASP A 64 -45.50 -35.75 -18.62
N SER A 65 -44.29 -35.29 -18.25
CA SER A 65 -43.00 -35.86 -18.73
C SER A 65 -41.81 -34.98 -18.30
N GLY A 66 -40.74 -35.60 -17.80
CA GLY A 66 -39.61 -34.88 -17.20
C GLY A 66 -38.62 -34.28 -18.21
N THR A 67 -38.20 -33.02 -18.01
CA THR A 67 -36.93 -32.48 -18.54
C THR A 67 -36.41 -31.28 -17.72
N LEU A 68 -35.11 -31.01 -17.82
CA LEU A 68 -34.35 -30.22 -16.84
C LEU A 68 -34.59 -28.69 -16.92
N LYS A 69 -34.75 -28.04 -15.76
CA LYS A 69 -34.87 -26.57 -15.64
C LYS A 69 -33.59 -25.84 -16.06
N SER A 70 -33.61 -25.20 -17.23
CA SER A 70 -32.54 -24.31 -17.68
C SER A 70 -32.55 -22.98 -16.92
N ARG A 71 -31.43 -22.61 -16.27
CA ARG A 71 -31.27 -21.33 -15.56
C ARG A 71 -30.91 -20.22 -16.56
N ARG A 72 -31.84 -19.30 -16.84
CA ARG A 72 -31.57 -18.07 -17.60
C ARG A 72 -30.47 -17.25 -16.90
N ARG A 73 -29.36 -16.99 -17.59
CA ARG A 73 -28.32 -16.03 -17.16
C ARG A 73 -28.70 -14.61 -17.55
N THR A 74 -28.48 -13.67 -16.64
CA THR A 74 -28.43 -12.24 -16.93
C THR A 74 -27.05 -11.89 -17.50
N HIS A 75 -27.02 -11.10 -18.58
CA HIS A 75 -25.78 -10.55 -19.13
C HIS A 75 -25.52 -9.17 -18.53
N SER A 76 -24.49 -9.02 -17.71
CA SER A 76 -23.95 -7.71 -17.34
C SER A 76 -22.96 -7.25 -18.42
N GLY A 77 -23.33 -6.22 -19.18
CA GLY A 77 -22.43 -5.64 -20.18
C GLY A 77 -21.38 -4.74 -19.55
N SER A 78 -20.13 -5.21 -19.44
CA SER A 78 -18.96 -4.38 -19.14
C SER A 78 -18.13 -4.20 -20.41
N LYS A 79 -18.15 -2.99 -21.00
CA LYS A 79 -17.21 -2.61 -22.07
C LYS A 79 -15.83 -2.42 -21.46
N VAL A 80 -14.94 -3.39 -21.66
CA VAL A 80 -13.49 -3.24 -21.55
C VAL A 80 -12.90 -3.95 -22.76
N GLU A 81 -11.84 -3.40 -23.37
CA GLU A 81 -11.29 -3.91 -24.63
C GLU A 81 -10.75 -5.34 -24.47
N ASP A 82 -11.50 -6.33 -24.96
CA ASP A 82 -11.04 -7.71 -25.05
C ASP A 82 -9.72 -7.76 -25.86
N HIS A 83 -8.63 -8.19 -25.22
CA HIS A 83 -7.33 -8.34 -25.84
C HIS A 83 -7.31 -9.55 -26.78
N ILE A 84 -7.94 -9.38 -27.95
CA ILE A 84 -8.10 -10.42 -28.96
C ILE A 84 -6.78 -10.69 -29.67
N LEU A 85 -6.18 -11.84 -29.40
CA LEU A 85 -5.06 -12.38 -30.19
C LEU A 85 -5.60 -13.26 -31.32
N ARG A 86 -5.09 -13.07 -32.54
CA ARG A 86 -5.45 -13.89 -33.71
C ARG A 86 -4.22 -14.63 -34.23
N TRP A 87 -4.29 -15.96 -34.32
CA TRP A 87 -3.22 -16.80 -34.85
C TRP A 87 -3.81 -17.97 -35.65
N ASN A 88 -3.30 -18.19 -36.86
CA ASN A 88 -3.76 -19.24 -37.80
C ASN A 88 -5.30 -19.34 -37.92
N GLY A 89 -5.99 -18.21 -38.11
CA GLY A 89 -7.45 -18.16 -38.26
C GLY A 89 -8.25 -18.40 -36.98
N LYS A 90 -7.61 -18.71 -35.84
CA LYS A 90 -8.27 -18.86 -34.54
C LYS A 90 -8.17 -17.56 -33.73
N VAL A 91 -9.27 -17.26 -33.03
CA VAL A 91 -9.43 -16.08 -32.17
C VAL A 91 -9.28 -16.53 -30.73
N PHE A 92 -8.32 -15.97 -30.01
CA PHE A 92 -8.04 -16.26 -28.61
C PHE A 92 -8.57 -15.11 -27.75
N TYR A 93 -9.52 -15.42 -26.88
CA TYR A 93 -10.09 -14.50 -25.89
C TYR A 93 -9.39 -14.73 -24.55
N THR A 94 -8.53 -13.80 -24.12
CA THR A 94 -7.86 -13.88 -22.82
C THR A 94 -8.69 -13.17 -21.75
N ALA A 95 -9.58 -13.92 -21.08
CA ALA A 95 -10.13 -13.48 -19.81
C ALA A 95 -9.02 -13.62 -18.74
N GLY A 96 -8.38 -12.51 -18.38
CA GLY A 96 -7.24 -12.48 -17.44
C GLY A 96 -5.87 -12.51 -18.12
N ARG A 97 -4.81 -12.61 -17.30
CA ARG A 97 -3.37 -12.43 -17.65
C ARG A 97 -3.03 -12.88 -19.09
N PRO A 98 -2.47 -12.00 -19.97
CA PRO A 98 -1.74 -12.49 -21.15
C PRO A 98 -0.57 -13.37 -20.68
N PRO A 99 -0.03 -14.28 -21.52
CA PRO A 99 0.94 -15.27 -21.08
C PRO A 99 2.25 -14.60 -20.61
N TRP A 100 2.35 -14.43 -19.28
CA TRP A 100 3.56 -13.93 -18.63
C TRP A 100 4.61 -15.01 -18.42
N TYR A 101 4.36 -16.24 -18.87
CA TYR A 101 5.24 -17.37 -18.65
C TYR A 101 5.91 -17.77 -19.97
N ASP A 102 7.19 -18.11 -19.89
CA ASP A 102 7.91 -18.71 -21.01
C ASP A 102 7.42 -20.14 -21.27
N ASN A 103 7.99 -20.81 -22.29
CA ASN A 103 7.68 -22.20 -22.60
C ASN A 103 8.07 -23.19 -21.48
N SER A 104 8.73 -22.73 -20.42
CA SER A 104 9.18 -23.50 -19.26
C SER A 104 8.32 -23.23 -18.00
N GLY A 105 7.39 -22.27 -18.05
CA GLY A 105 6.55 -21.88 -16.92
C GLY A 105 7.15 -20.80 -16.00
N TYR A 106 8.25 -20.15 -16.37
CA TYR A 106 8.88 -19.06 -15.60
C TYR A 106 8.36 -17.70 -16.03
N GLN A 107 8.18 -16.79 -15.07
CA GLN A 107 7.62 -15.47 -15.36
C GLN A 107 8.63 -14.62 -16.15
N LEU A 108 8.29 -14.28 -17.40
CA LEU A 108 9.02 -13.42 -18.36
C LEU A 108 9.21 -11.96 -17.88
N ARG A 109 8.82 -11.66 -16.65
CA ARG A 109 8.87 -10.32 -16.06
C ARG A 109 9.31 -10.42 -14.62
N GLU A 110 10.50 -9.91 -14.34
CA GLU A 110 10.83 -9.41 -13.01
C GLU A 110 9.90 -8.22 -12.71
N PRO A 111 9.37 -8.09 -11.48
CA PRO A 111 8.61 -6.91 -11.08
C PRO A 111 9.51 -5.69 -11.00
N PHE A 112 8.93 -4.51 -11.25
CA PHE A 112 9.58 -3.24 -10.94
C PHE A 112 9.50 -2.99 -9.43
N ILE A 113 10.63 -3.03 -8.73
CA ILE A 113 10.71 -2.89 -7.28
C ILE A 113 10.98 -1.42 -6.90
N ILE A 114 10.06 -0.80 -6.17
CA ILE A 114 10.16 0.55 -5.62
C ILE A 114 10.44 0.43 -4.12
N GLY A 115 11.60 0.88 -3.67
CA GLY A 115 11.91 1.02 -2.25
C GLY A 115 11.54 2.39 -1.73
N ILE A 116 10.85 2.46 -0.59
CA ILE A 116 10.45 3.71 0.06
C ILE A 116 11.00 3.72 1.50
N CYS A 117 11.99 4.59 1.75
CA CYS A 117 12.64 4.77 3.04
C CYS A 117 12.29 6.14 3.65
N GLY A 118 12.64 6.37 4.92
CA GLY A 118 12.36 7.61 5.64
C GLY A 118 11.91 7.38 7.08
N GLY A 119 11.98 8.42 7.91
CA GLY A 119 11.71 8.33 9.35
C GLY A 119 10.31 7.83 9.72
N SER A 120 10.12 7.44 10.99
CA SER A 120 8.77 7.16 11.52
C SER A 120 7.87 8.38 11.32
N ALA A 121 6.63 8.15 10.89
CA ALA A 121 5.63 9.18 10.57
C ALA A 121 6.01 10.24 9.51
N SER A 122 7.03 10.00 8.66
CA SER A 122 7.33 10.86 7.49
C SER A 122 6.28 10.79 6.36
N GLY A 123 5.38 9.79 6.40
CA GLY A 123 4.36 9.60 5.36
C GLY A 123 4.74 8.60 4.27
N LYS A 124 5.77 7.76 4.46
CA LYS A 124 6.13 6.63 3.55
C LYS A 124 4.91 5.85 3.05
N THR A 125 4.11 5.31 3.97
CA THR A 125 2.92 4.51 3.66
C THR A 125 1.86 5.32 2.90
N THR A 126 1.73 6.62 3.18
CA THR A 126 0.84 7.54 2.45
C THR A 126 1.33 7.78 1.01
N VAL A 127 2.64 7.98 0.82
CA VAL A 127 3.27 8.08 -0.51
C VAL A 127 3.08 6.77 -1.27
N ALA A 128 3.31 5.63 -0.63
CA ALA A 128 3.12 4.31 -1.22
C ALA A 128 1.67 4.11 -1.72
N ASN A 129 0.68 4.42 -0.89
CA ASN A 129 -0.74 4.32 -1.26
C ASN A 129 -1.10 5.27 -2.41
N ARG A 130 -0.65 6.53 -2.37
CA ARG A 130 -0.88 7.48 -3.47
C ARG A 130 -0.22 7.04 -4.79
N ILE A 131 0.95 6.41 -4.74
CA ILE A 131 1.58 5.80 -5.93
C ILE A 131 0.72 4.63 -6.45
N ILE A 132 0.16 3.77 -5.59
CA ILE A 132 -0.72 2.66 -5.98
C ILE A 132 -2.00 3.20 -6.67
N GLU A 133 -2.64 4.20 -6.06
CA GLU A 133 -3.84 4.87 -6.58
C GLU A 133 -3.57 5.52 -7.94
N ALA A 134 -2.51 6.32 -8.06
CA ALA A 134 -2.17 7.05 -9.29
C ALA A 134 -1.58 6.16 -10.40
N LEU A 135 -1.01 5.00 -10.06
CA LEU A 135 -0.60 4.00 -11.06
C LEU A 135 -1.82 3.45 -11.81
N ASP A 136 -2.94 3.19 -11.11
CA ASP A 136 -4.16 2.58 -11.65
C ASP A 136 -3.88 1.26 -12.41
N ILE A 137 -3.14 0.36 -11.75
CA ILE A 137 -2.78 -0.96 -12.28
C ILE A 137 -3.21 -2.04 -11.29
N GLN A 138 -3.99 -3.02 -11.75
CA GLN A 138 -4.50 -4.14 -10.91
C GLN A 138 -3.42 -4.99 -10.21
N TRP A 139 -2.14 -4.84 -10.56
CA TRP A 139 -1.05 -5.73 -10.16
C TRP A 139 0.12 -4.96 -9.53
N VAL A 140 -0.20 -4.09 -8.57
CA VAL A 140 0.75 -3.50 -7.61
C VAL A 140 0.63 -4.22 -6.26
N THR A 141 1.72 -4.39 -5.53
CA THR A 141 1.70 -5.00 -4.20
C THR A 141 2.57 -4.21 -3.23
N LEU A 142 2.03 -3.90 -2.05
CA LEU A 142 2.72 -3.20 -0.98
C LEU A 142 3.19 -4.20 0.08
N LEU A 143 4.50 -4.24 0.31
CA LEU A 143 5.15 -4.93 1.40
C LEU A 143 5.68 -3.90 2.41
N SER A 144 5.16 -3.91 3.63
CA SER A 144 5.68 -3.08 4.72
C SER A 144 6.71 -3.86 5.54
N MET A 145 7.85 -3.22 5.83
CA MET A 145 8.91 -3.75 6.69
C MET A 145 8.43 -3.99 8.12
N ASP A 146 7.44 -3.23 8.59
CA ASP A 146 6.90 -3.32 9.95
C ASP A 146 6.22 -4.69 10.22
N SER A 147 5.88 -5.47 9.19
CA SER A 147 5.44 -6.86 9.35
C SER A 147 6.56 -7.79 9.90
N PHE A 148 7.82 -7.42 9.72
CA PHE A 148 8.98 -8.29 9.92
C PHE A 148 9.72 -8.09 11.25
N TYR A 149 9.14 -7.40 12.23
CA TYR A 149 9.67 -7.41 13.61
C TYR A 149 9.89 -8.83 14.13
N LYS A 150 10.97 -9.08 14.87
CA LYS A 150 11.25 -10.37 15.51
C LYS A 150 10.22 -10.66 16.61
N VAL A 151 10.09 -11.95 16.95
CA VAL A 151 9.33 -12.35 18.14
C VAL A 151 10.16 -12.01 19.38
N LEU A 152 9.58 -11.26 20.30
CA LEU A 152 10.26 -10.81 21.52
C LEU A 152 10.37 -11.93 22.56
N THR A 153 11.44 -11.92 23.35
CA THR A 153 11.51 -12.72 24.59
C THR A 153 10.55 -12.20 25.66
N PRO A 154 10.21 -12.97 26.71
CA PRO A 154 9.35 -12.49 27.80
C PRO A 154 9.86 -11.20 28.46
N GLU A 155 11.19 -11.08 28.63
CA GLU A 155 11.86 -9.88 29.17
C GLU A 155 11.72 -8.68 28.24
N GLN A 156 11.93 -8.87 26.93
CA GLN A 156 11.75 -7.83 25.92
C GLN A 156 10.29 -7.40 25.80
N HIS A 157 9.33 -8.31 25.97
CA HIS A 157 7.90 -7.98 26.06
C HIS A 157 7.58 -7.08 27.25
N GLN A 158 8.13 -7.36 28.45
CA GLN A 158 7.99 -6.48 29.61
C GLN A 158 8.62 -5.10 29.36
N ALA A 159 9.81 -5.05 28.74
CA ALA A 159 10.44 -3.80 28.34
C ALA A 159 9.59 -3.01 27.33
N ALA A 160 9.00 -3.66 26.32
CA ALA A 160 8.18 -3.04 25.29
C ALA A 160 6.86 -2.45 25.80
N LEU A 161 6.21 -3.15 26.76
CA LEU A 161 5.04 -2.63 27.48
C LEU A 161 5.39 -1.36 28.25
N ASN A 162 6.58 -1.33 28.86
CA ASN A 162 7.12 -0.19 29.59
C ASN A 162 7.83 0.85 28.69
N ASN A 163 7.67 0.79 27.37
CA ASN A 163 8.30 1.68 26.37
C ASN A 163 9.85 1.68 26.34
N LYS A 164 10.50 0.70 26.98
CA LYS A 164 11.96 0.55 27.15
C LYS A 164 12.59 -0.46 26.18
N HIS A 165 11.93 -0.72 25.04
CA HIS A 165 12.46 -1.57 23.98
C HIS A 165 12.66 -0.77 22.69
N ASP A 166 13.83 -0.93 22.07
CA ASP A 166 14.18 -0.28 20.82
C ASP A 166 13.66 -1.08 19.62
N PHE A 167 12.60 -0.57 19.00
CA PHE A 167 12.04 -1.09 17.75
C PHE A 167 12.62 -0.40 16.51
N ASP A 168 13.32 0.71 16.66
CA ASP A 168 13.90 1.44 15.53
C ASP A 168 15.36 0.97 15.24
N HIS A 169 15.96 0.13 16.10
CA HIS A 169 17.24 -0.56 15.88
C HIS A 169 17.17 -1.69 14.82
N PRO A 170 18.19 -1.88 13.96
CA PRO A 170 18.21 -2.97 12.96
C PRO A 170 17.96 -4.38 13.54
N ASP A 171 18.47 -4.68 14.73
CA ASP A 171 18.28 -6.00 15.35
C ASP A 171 16.82 -6.32 15.72
N ALA A 172 15.92 -5.35 15.79
CA ALA A 172 14.50 -5.59 15.99
C ALA A 172 13.85 -6.29 14.78
N PHE A 173 14.48 -6.25 13.59
CA PHE A 173 13.92 -6.76 12.34
C PHE A 173 14.52 -8.10 11.89
N ASP A 174 13.65 -8.96 11.36
CA ASP A 174 13.98 -10.23 10.74
C ASP A 174 14.36 -10.04 9.27
N PHE A 175 15.54 -9.44 9.04
CA PHE A 175 16.05 -9.13 7.70
C PHE A 175 16.21 -10.35 6.81
N ASP A 176 16.47 -11.54 7.36
CA ASP A 176 16.61 -12.76 6.56
C ASP A 176 15.25 -13.29 6.08
N LEU A 177 14.21 -13.24 6.91
CA LEU A 177 12.84 -13.53 6.46
C LEU A 177 12.37 -12.50 5.42
N LEU A 178 12.65 -11.21 5.64
CA LEU A 178 12.35 -10.13 4.70
C LEU A 178 13.04 -10.34 3.34
N TYR A 179 14.35 -10.59 3.33
CA TYR A 179 15.14 -10.84 2.12
C TYR A 179 14.63 -12.06 1.34
N ARG A 180 14.37 -13.18 2.02
CA ARG A 180 13.78 -14.39 1.41
C ARG A 180 12.38 -14.12 0.83
N THR A 181 11.60 -13.25 1.48
CA THR A 181 10.25 -12.88 1.04
C THR A 181 10.31 -12.00 -0.21
N LEU A 182 11.20 -10.99 -0.24
CA LEU A 182 11.44 -10.13 -1.39
C LEU A 182 11.91 -10.92 -2.61
N ILE A 183 12.86 -11.85 -2.46
CA ILE A 183 13.28 -12.75 -3.55
C ILE A 183 12.08 -13.53 -4.10
N ARG A 184 11.30 -14.19 -3.23
CA ARG A 184 10.16 -15.01 -3.67
C ARG A 184 9.08 -14.19 -4.38
N LEU A 185 8.82 -12.96 -3.91
CA LEU A 185 7.93 -12.02 -4.59
C LEU A 185 8.52 -11.58 -5.95
N LYS A 186 9.84 -11.35 -6.04
CA LYS A 186 10.54 -11.06 -7.30
C LYS A 186 10.41 -12.20 -8.30
N GLU A 187 10.50 -13.44 -7.84
CA GLU A 187 10.31 -14.66 -8.64
C GLU A 187 8.83 -14.94 -9.02
N GLY A 188 7.87 -14.09 -8.64
CA GLY A 188 6.46 -14.31 -8.93
C GLY A 188 5.75 -15.32 -8.02
N LYS A 189 6.42 -15.85 -6.99
CA LYS A 189 5.91 -16.94 -6.14
C LYS A 189 4.94 -16.43 -5.07
N ARG A 190 4.03 -17.30 -4.61
CA ARG A 190 3.24 -17.06 -3.39
C ARG A 190 4.19 -16.99 -2.18
N VAL A 191 3.94 -16.03 -1.32
CA VAL A 191 4.56 -15.90 0.01
C VAL A 191 3.48 -15.74 1.07
N GLU A 192 3.85 -16.05 2.31
CA GLU A 192 3.06 -15.73 3.48
C GLU A 192 3.85 -14.71 4.30
N VAL A 193 3.24 -13.55 4.52
CA VAL A 193 3.83 -12.43 5.23
C VAL A 193 3.23 -12.39 6.63
N PRO A 194 4.04 -12.34 7.70
CA PRO A 194 3.53 -12.21 9.05
C PRO A 194 2.72 -10.93 9.20
N VAL A 195 1.67 -10.96 10.03
CA VAL A 195 0.97 -9.75 10.48
C VAL A 195 1.54 -9.38 11.84
N TYR A 196 1.92 -8.11 12.03
CA TYR A 196 2.45 -7.61 13.30
C TYR A 196 1.42 -6.72 14.00
N ASN A 197 1.21 -6.95 15.29
CA ASN A 197 0.26 -6.22 16.10
C ASN A 197 1.02 -5.27 17.06
N PHE A 198 0.93 -3.98 16.79
CA PHE A 198 1.62 -2.93 17.54
C PHE A 198 1.09 -2.70 18.95
N SER A 199 -0.10 -3.20 19.28
CA SER A 199 -0.69 -3.06 20.61
C SER A 199 -0.21 -4.18 21.54
N THR A 200 -0.01 -5.39 21.01
CA THR A 200 0.51 -6.55 21.77
C THR A 200 2.02 -6.78 21.62
N HIS A 201 2.69 -5.98 20.77
CA HIS A 201 4.12 -6.10 20.40
C HIS A 201 4.51 -7.48 19.87
N SER A 202 3.60 -8.16 19.17
CA SER A 202 3.78 -9.56 18.73
C SER A 202 3.30 -9.82 17.30
N ARG A 203 3.86 -10.87 16.69
CA ARG A 203 3.34 -11.43 15.43
C ARG A 203 2.03 -12.17 15.70
N GLU A 204 1.03 -11.97 14.87
CA GLU A 204 -0.23 -12.72 14.92
C GLU A 204 -0.05 -14.15 14.38
N LYS A 205 -0.99 -15.04 14.74
CA LYS A 205 -1.01 -16.43 14.23
C LYS A 205 -1.43 -16.53 12.77
N MET A 206 -2.06 -15.49 12.22
CA MET A 206 -2.55 -15.46 10.85
C MET A 206 -1.56 -14.71 9.95
N ASN A 207 -1.13 -15.35 8.86
CA ASN A 207 -0.30 -14.71 7.84
C ASN A 207 -1.16 -14.07 6.74
N LYS A 208 -0.71 -12.92 6.23
CA LYS A 208 -1.23 -12.34 4.99
C LYS A 208 -0.61 -13.06 3.79
N THR A 209 -1.43 -13.73 2.99
CA THR A 209 -0.95 -14.30 1.71
C THR A 209 -0.72 -13.17 0.70
N MET A 210 0.47 -13.14 0.09
CA MET A 210 0.83 -12.19 -0.97
C MET A 210 1.37 -12.94 -2.19
N TYR A 211 1.18 -12.34 -3.36
CA TYR A 211 1.58 -12.89 -4.66
C TYR A 211 2.54 -11.92 -5.35
N GLY A 212 3.41 -12.43 -6.22
CA GLY A 212 4.26 -11.58 -7.04
C GLY A 212 3.45 -10.71 -8.01
N ALA A 213 3.86 -9.45 -8.11
CA ALA A 213 3.15 -8.39 -8.80
C ALA A 213 3.85 -7.98 -10.11
N SER A 214 3.34 -6.94 -10.80
CA SER A 214 4.12 -6.23 -11.84
C SER A 214 4.94 -5.08 -11.26
N VAL A 215 4.43 -4.46 -10.19
CA VAL A 215 5.14 -3.48 -9.36
C VAL A 215 5.10 -3.95 -7.92
N LEU A 216 6.27 -4.00 -7.27
CA LEU A 216 6.40 -4.32 -5.85
C LEU A 216 6.89 -3.06 -5.13
N ILE A 217 6.06 -2.48 -4.28
CA ILE A 217 6.47 -1.39 -3.40
C ILE A 217 6.89 -2.01 -2.07
N PHE A 218 8.11 -1.75 -1.65
CA PHE A 218 8.65 -2.13 -0.35
C PHE A 218 8.92 -0.86 0.46
N GLU A 219 8.24 -0.69 1.60
CA GLU A 219 8.39 0.49 2.45
C GLU A 219 8.78 0.15 3.89
N GLY A 220 9.61 0.98 4.52
CA GLY A 220 10.10 0.73 5.87
C GLY A 220 11.05 1.80 6.37
N ILE A 221 11.19 1.93 7.69
CA ILE A 221 12.14 2.88 8.30
C ILE A 221 13.61 2.54 7.96
N LEU A 222 13.92 1.25 7.83
CA LEU A 222 15.26 0.73 7.53
C LEU A 222 15.30 0.00 6.17
N ALA A 223 14.41 0.37 5.24
CA ALA A 223 14.31 -0.26 3.92
C ALA A 223 15.64 -0.23 3.13
N PHE A 224 16.47 0.80 3.37
CA PHE A 224 17.76 1.02 2.73
C PHE A 224 18.97 0.61 3.60
N HIS A 225 18.75 -0.10 4.71
CA HIS A 225 19.82 -0.46 5.64
C HIS A 225 20.73 -1.57 5.10
N ARG A 226 20.14 -2.62 4.49
CA ARG A 226 20.86 -3.82 4.05
C ARG A 226 21.14 -3.78 2.55
N LYS A 227 22.40 -3.97 2.15
CA LYS A 227 22.84 -3.79 0.77
C LYS A 227 22.19 -4.76 -0.23
N ASP A 228 22.02 -6.02 0.13
CA ASP A 228 21.38 -7.03 -0.74
C ASP A 228 19.90 -6.72 -1.00
N ILE A 229 19.22 -6.05 -0.08
CA ILE A 229 17.85 -5.53 -0.26
C ILE A 229 17.85 -4.27 -1.13
N LEU A 230 18.81 -3.35 -0.94
CA LEU A 230 19.01 -2.18 -1.81
C LEU A 230 19.27 -2.58 -3.28
N ASP A 231 20.16 -3.54 -3.51
CA ASP A 231 20.60 -3.98 -4.84
C ASP A 231 19.45 -4.67 -5.64
N MET A 232 18.35 -5.06 -4.98
CA MET A 232 17.12 -5.55 -5.64
C MET A 232 16.20 -4.42 -6.15
N MET A 233 16.39 -3.16 -5.73
CA MET A 233 15.45 -2.07 -6.01
C MET A 233 15.73 -1.39 -7.36
N ASN A 234 14.69 -1.18 -8.17
CA ASN A 234 14.80 -0.42 -9.42
C ASN A 234 14.70 1.09 -9.20
N LEU A 235 13.95 1.52 -8.19
CA LEU A 235 13.80 2.93 -7.79
C LEU A 235 13.83 3.04 -6.26
N LYS A 236 14.67 3.94 -5.74
CA LYS A 236 14.89 4.18 -4.31
C LYS A 236 14.41 5.59 -3.96
N VAL A 237 13.27 5.66 -3.28
CA VAL A 237 12.63 6.90 -2.82
C VAL A 237 12.89 7.10 -1.33
N PHE A 238 13.37 8.27 -0.93
CA PHE A 238 13.42 8.67 0.48
C PHE A 238 12.38 9.75 0.76
N VAL A 239 11.51 9.51 1.74
CA VAL A 239 10.48 10.46 2.15
C VAL A 239 11.02 11.29 3.30
N ASP A 240 11.30 12.55 2.99
CA ASP A 240 11.85 13.52 3.93
C ASP A 240 10.77 14.44 4.51
N THR A 241 10.87 14.70 5.80
CA THR A 241 9.92 15.49 6.60
C THR A 241 10.59 15.86 7.91
N ASP A 242 10.38 17.10 8.35
CA ASP A 242 10.99 17.64 9.55
C ASP A 242 10.67 16.83 10.82
N ALA A 243 11.60 16.82 11.78
CA ALA A 243 11.56 15.91 12.92
C ALA A 243 10.40 16.19 13.89
N ASP A 244 10.00 17.46 14.00
CA ASP A 244 8.85 17.98 14.76
C ASP A 244 7.51 17.60 14.11
N ILE A 245 7.37 17.77 12.78
CA ILE A 245 6.20 17.32 12.02
C ILE A 245 6.03 15.80 12.15
N ARG A 246 7.14 15.05 12.05
CA ARG A 246 7.15 13.59 12.30
C ARG A 246 6.76 13.24 13.74
N LEU A 247 7.27 13.97 14.73
CA LEU A 247 6.94 13.74 16.14
C LEU A 247 5.45 14.01 16.40
N ALA A 248 4.90 15.13 15.93
CA ALA A 248 3.49 15.45 16.08
C ALA A 248 2.59 14.37 15.45
N ARG A 249 2.89 13.97 14.19
CA ARG A 249 2.18 12.88 13.50
C ARG A 249 2.30 11.53 14.23
N ARG A 250 3.49 11.21 14.77
CA ARG A 250 3.71 9.98 15.55
C ARG A 250 2.91 9.99 16.84
N LEU A 251 2.88 11.12 17.56
CA LEU A 251 2.15 11.27 18.81
C LEU A 251 0.64 11.07 18.60
N SER A 252 0.04 11.76 17.61
CA SER A 252 -1.38 11.57 17.27
C SER A 252 -1.70 10.12 16.90
N ARG A 253 -0.88 9.48 16.05
CA ARG A 253 -1.07 8.08 15.64
C ARG A 253 -0.96 7.11 16.82
N ASP A 254 0.11 7.20 17.60
CA ASP A 254 0.40 6.23 18.67
C ASP A 254 -0.62 6.35 19.83
N ILE A 255 -1.20 7.53 20.07
CA ILE A 255 -2.33 7.71 21.00
C ILE A 255 -3.63 7.13 20.40
N LEU A 256 -4.05 7.61 19.22
CA LEU A 256 -5.38 7.33 18.67
C LEU A 256 -5.54 5.90 18.14
N GLU A 257 -4.51 5.34 17.51
CA GLU A 257 -4.58 4.03 16.84
C GLU A 257 -4.00 2.89 17.70
N ARG A 258 -3.10 3.20 18.64
CA ARG A 258 -2.34 2.20 19.42
C ARG A 258 -2.55 2.30 20.94
N GLY A 259 -3.32 3.27 21.42
CA GLY A 259 -3.66 3.41 22.84
C GLY A 259 -2.46 3.68 23.75
N ARG A 260 -1.41 4.34 23.23
CA ARG A 260 -0.22 4.70 24.00
C ARG A 260 -0.43 6.01 24.75
N ASP A 261 0.23 6.15 25.90
CA ASP A 261 0.26 7.41 26.66
C ASP A 261 1.24 8.44 26.06
N VAL A 262 0.96 9.73 26.28
CA VAL A 262 1.75 10.87 25.79
C VAL A 262 3.19 10.83 26.31
N GLU A 263 3.38 10.66 27.62
CA GLU A 263 4.70 10.69 28.26
C GLU A 263 5.53 9.48 27.80
N GLY A 264 4.91 8.30 27.74
CA GLY A 264 5.54 7.08 27.22
C GLY A 264 5.99 7.17 25.76
N VAL A 265 5.22 7.86 24.89
CA VAL A 265 5.62 8.10 23.49
C VAL A 265 6.78 9.08 23.40
N LEU A 266 6.82 10.12 24.23
CA LEU A 266 7.91 11.09 24.26
C LEU A 266 9.20 10.50 24.84
N GLU A 267 9.12 9.68 25.91
CA GLU A 267 10.26 8.93 26.45
C GLU A 267 10.83 7.99 25.38
N GLN A 268 9.97 7.18 24.72
CA GLN A 268 10.41 6.28 23.66
C GLN A 268 11.05 7.04 22.49
N TYR A 269 10.50 8.20 22.11
CA TYR A 269 11.02 9.01 21.01
C TYR A 269 12.43 9.52 21.28
N ASN A 270 12.65 10.09 22.47
CA ASN A 270 13.94 10.66 22.84
C ASN A 270 15.01 9.59 23.07
N ASN A 271 14.64 8.46 23.69
CA ASN A 271 15.60 7.42 24.06
C ASN A 271 15.99 6.49 22.91
N PHE A 272 15.08 6.23 21.95
CA PHE A 272 15.29 5.23 20.89
C PHE A 272 15.07 5.80 19.49
N VAL A 273 13.89 6.36 19.22
CA VAL A 273 13.45 6.70 17.85
C VAL A 273 14.36 7.74 17.20
N LYS A 274 14.67 8.82 17.92
CA LYS A 274 15.53 9.89 17.41
C LYS A 274 16.99 9.41 17.25
N PRO A 275 17.65 8.80 18.28
CA PRO A 275 18.98 8.21 18.11
C PRO A 275 19.07 7.21 16.96
N ALA A 276 18.08 6.31 16.80
CA ALA A 276 18.05 5.34 15.72
C ALA A 276 17.83 6.00 14.34
N PHE A 277 17.01 7.06 14.28
CA PHE A 277 16.85 7.85 13.06
C PHE A 277 18.17 8.50 12.64
N ASP A 278 18.84 9.19 13.56
CA ASP A 278 20.10 9.89 13.29
C ASP A 278 21.24 8.91 12.93
N SER A 279 21.27 7.73 13.57
CA SER A 279 22.34 6.73 13.41
C SER A 279 22.16 5.80 12.21
N PHE A 280 20.93 5.37 11.91
CA PHE A 280 20.66 4.31 10.92
C PHE A 280 19.80 4.76 9.74
N ILE A 281 18.82 5.66 9.94
CA ILE A 281 17.83 6.01 8.92
C ILE A 281 18.30 7.19 8.05
N ALA A 282 18.68 8.31 8.68
CA ALA A 282 19.12 9.52 7.98
C ALA A 282 20.35 9.28 7.08
N PRO A 283 21.38 8.51 7.48
CA PRO A 283 22.51 8.20 6.60
C PRO A 283 22.11 7.42 5.34
N CYS A 284 20.99 6.68 5.36
CA CYS A 284 20.50 5.94 4.20
C CYS A 284 19.91 6.84 3.11
N MET A 285 19.65 8.12 3.38
CA MET A 285 19.19 9.09 2.37
C MET A 285 20.17 9.20 1.18
N ARG A 286 21.47 8.95 1.41
CA ARG A 286 22.51 8.93 0.36
C ARG A 286 22.32 7.85 -0.70
N TYR A 287 21.48 6.85 -0.44
CA TYR A 287 21.17 5.77 -1.38
C TYR A 287 19.89 6.03 -2.19
N ALA A 288 19.20 7.14 -1.96
CA ALA A 288 17.98 7.48 -2.68
C ALA A 288 18.30 8.00 -4.09
N ASP A 289 17.55 7.54 -5.08
CA ASP A 289 17.53 8.14 -6.42
C ASP A 289 16.66 9.42 -6.43
N VAL A 290 15.63 9.47 -5.56
CA VAL A 290 14.68 10.59 -5.44
C VAL A 290 14.36 10.86 -3.97
N ILE A 291 14.35 12.13 -3.57
CA ILE A 291 13.88 12.58 -2.25
C ILE A 291 12.52 13.30 -2.42
N ILE A 292 11.51 12.88 -1.66
CA ILE A 292 10.19 13.53 -1.62
C ILE A 292 10.06 14.32 -0.31
N PRO A 293 10.14 15.66 -0.34
CA PRO A 293 9.77 16.49 0.82
C PRO A 293 8.24 16.48 1.03
N ARG A 294 7.79 16.70 2.27
CA ARG A 294 6.37 16.77 2.70
C ARG A 294 5.56 15.46 2.57
N GLY A 295 6.22 14.35 2.23
CA GLY A 295 5.59 13.04 2.12
C GLY A 295 4.36 13.02 1.20
N GLY A 296 3.23 12.51 1.71
CA GLY A 296 2.04 12.27 0.91
C GLY A 296 1.53 13.51 0.17
N GLU A 297 1.61 14.70 0.78
CA GLU A 297 1.09 15.97 0.24
C GLU A 297 1.80 16.45 -1.04
N ASN A 298 2.97 15.90 -1.36
CA ASN A 298 3.73 16.29 -2.53
C ASN A 298 3.24 15.58 -3.81
N HIS A 299 2.05 15.99 -4.27
CA HIS A 299 1.41 15.47 -5.50
C HIS A 299 2.37 15.47 -6.70
N VAL A 300 3.06 16.58 -6.97
CA VAL A 300 4.00 16.70 -8.10
C VAL A 300 5.14 15.67 -8.03
N GLY A 301 5.72 15.46 -6.84
CA GLY A 301 6.77 14.45 -6.64
C GLY A 301 6.26 13.01 -6.86
N ILE A 302 5.02 12.74 -6.44
CA ILE A 302 4.35 11.45 -6.64
C ILE A 302 4.05 11.23 -8.13
N ASP A 303 3.49 12.23 -8.82
CA ASP A 303 3.14 12.17 -10.24
C ASP A 303 4.37 11.90 -11.13
N LEU A 304 5.52 12.51 -10.81
CA LEU A 304 6.79 12.25 -11.50
C LEU A 304 7.25 10.79 -11.34
N ILE A 305 7.11 10.22 -10.14
CA ILE A 305 7.44 8.81 -9.89
C ILE A 305 6.47 7.88 -10.63
N VAL A 306 5.17 8.17 -10.57
CA VAL A 306 4.13 7.41 -11.27
C VAL A 306 4.35 7.44 -12.79
N PHE A 307 4.69 8.60 -13.35
CA PHE A 307 5.06 8.75 -14.76
C PHE A 307 6.29 7.91 -15.13
N HIS A 308 7.37 8.01 -14.34
CA HIS A 308 8.59 7.22 -14.56
C HIS A 308 8.30 5.72 -14.53
N VAL A 309 7.57 5.24 -13.52
CA VAL A 309 7.19 3.82 -13.39
C VAL A 309 6.32 3.37 -14.58
N LYS A 310 5.34 4.17 -15.01
CA LYS A 310 4.52 3.86 -16.21
C LYS A 310 5.38 3.73 -17.47
N THR A 311 6.33 4.64 -17.69
CA THR A 311 7.29 4.56 -18.81
C THR A 311 8.17 3.30 -18.73
N CYS A 312 8.73 2.99 -17.56
CA CYS A 312 9.53 1.77 -17.39
C CYS A 312 8.72 0.48 -17.65
N LEU A 313 7.47 0.40 -17.16
CA LEU A 313 6.57 -0.73 -17.43
C LEU A 313 6.19 -0.85 -18.91
N HIS A 314 6.04 0.28 -19.60
CA HIS A 314 5.80 0.31 -21.05
C HIS A 314 7.02 -0.24 -21.81
N ASP A 315 8.23 0.25 -21.51
CA ASP A 315 9.46 -0.19 -22.18
C ASP A 315 9.79 -1.66 -21.93
N LEU A 316 9.59 -2.13 -20.68
CA LEU A 316 9.64 -3.55 -20.34
C LEU A 316 8.59 -4.35 -21.13
N THR A 317 7.42 -3.77 -21.40
CA THR A 317 6.39 -4.42 -22.22
C THR A 317 6.80 -4.52 -23.68
N VAL A 318 7.38 -3.46 -24.26
CA VAL A 318 7.86 -3.45 -25.65
C VAL A 318 9.01 -4.43 -25.85
N LYS A 319 10.05 -4.38 -24.99
CA LYS A 319 11.22 -5.27 -25.06
C LYS A 319 10.82 -6.75 -24.99
N ASN A 320 9.94 -7.10 -24.04
CA ASN A 320 9.47 -8.48 -23.89
C ASN A 320 8.58 -8.95 -25.06
N ARG A 321 7.73 -8.07 -25.61
CA ARG A 321 6.95 -8.40 -26.83
C ARG A 321 7.87 -8.65 -28.03
N ALA A 322 8.94 -7.86 -28.19
CA ALA A 322 9.94 -8.08 -29.23
C ALA A 322 10.67 -9.42 -29.05
N GLN A 323 11.11 -9.77 -27.83
CA GLN A 323 11.73 -11.06 -27.54
C GLN A 323 10.80 -12.25 -27.83
N LEU A 324 9.53 -12.17 -27.41
CA LEU A 324 8.53 -13.20 -27.72
C LEU A 324 8.29 -13.35 -29.22
N ALA A 325 8.19 -12.24 -29.97
CA ALA A 325 8.05 -12.27 -31.41
C ALA A 325 9.29 -12.88 -32.10
N MET A 326 10.50 -12.53 -31.66
CA MET A 326 11.75 -13.11 -32.18
C MET A 326 11.87 -14.60 -31.86
N GLY A 327 11.46 -15.05 -30.67
CA GLY A 327 11.38 -16.47 -30.33
C GLY A 327 10.41 -17.24 -31.23
N ALA A 328 9.24 -16.67 -31.51
CA ALA A 328 8.25 -17.25 -32.43
C ALA A 328 8.69 -17.25 -33.90
N LEU A 329 9.50 -16.27 -34.32
CA LEU A 329 10.06 -16.19 -35.68
C LEU A 329 11.26 -17.14 -35.87
N ASN A 330 12.12 -17.29 -34.87
CA ASN A 330 13.23 -18.26 -34.91
C ASN A 330 12.71 -19.71 -34.99
N GLY A 331 11.54 -20.00 -34.41
CA GLY A 331 10.83 -21.27 -34.59
C GLY A 331 10.20 -21.49 -35.99
N ARG A 332 10.15 -20.46 -36.85
CA ARG A 332 9.65 -20.57 -38.24
C ARG A 332 10.76 -20.78 -39.27
N ASN A 333 11.98 -20.32 -39.02
CA ASN A 333 13.08 -20.35 -40.00
C ASN A 333 13.90 -21.66 -40.00
N GLY A 334 13.24 -22.82 -39.83
CA GLY A 334 13.78 -24.16 -40.09
C GLY A 334 14.84 -24.73 -39.13
N ASN A 335 15.69 -23.89 -38.52
CA ASN A 335 16.82 -24.32 -37.68
C ASN A 335 16.75 -23.86 -36.21
N GLY A 336 15.70 -23.13 -35.80
CA GLY A 336 15.41 -22.88 -34.38
C GLY A 336 14.74 -24.09 -33.74
N LEU A 337 15.12 -24.44 -32.51
CA LEU A 337 14.58 -25.59 -31.77
C LEU A 337 13.07 -25.70 -31.94
N GLN A 338 12.59 -26.89 -32.34
CA GLN A 338 11.21 -27.27 -32.08
C GLN A 338 10.99 -27.17 -30.58
N ALA A 339 10.35 -26.09 -30.13
CA ALA A 339 9.91 -25.94 -28.76
C ALA A 339 8.79 -26.98 -28.54
N LYS A 340 9.20 -28.21 -28.19
CA LYS A 340 8.27 -29.20 -27.65
C LYS A 340 7.50 -28.49 -26.54
N PRO A 341 6.16 -28.56 -26.56
CA PRO A 341 5.39 -27.98 -25.47
C PRO A 341 5.88 -28.55 -24.15
N PRO A 342 5.91 -27.77 -23.06
CA PRO A 342 6.39 -28.26 -21.78
C PRO A 342 5.64 -29.54 -21.41
N PRO A 343 6.28 -30.50 -20.73
CA PRO A 343 5.66 -31.81 -20.42
C PRO A 343 4.39 -31.71 -19.54
N SER A 344 4.15 -30.54 -18.94
CA SER A 344 2.93 -30.17 -18.21
C SER A 344 1.77 -29.68 -19.10
N LEU A 345 1.98 -29.46 -20.40
CA LEU A 345 0.93 -29.02 -21.32
C LEU A 345 0.07 -30.20 -21.80
N HIS A 346 -1.01 -30.46 -21.07
CA HIS A 346 -2.01 -31.44 -21.50
C HIS A 346 -3.04 -30.79 -22.43
N VAL A 347 -2.94 -31.08 -23.73
CA VAL A 347 -3.96 -30.69 -24.71
C VAL A 347 -5.22 -31.53 -24.46
N LEU A 348 -6.24 -30.91 -23.85
CA LEU A 348 -7.54 -31.55 -23.67
C LEU A 348 -8.17 -31.86 -25.04
N LYS A 349 -8.72 -33.06 -25.19
CA LYS A 349 -9.50 -33.42 -26.37
C LYS A 349 -10.68 -32.46 -26.49
N GLN A 350 -10.87 -31.87 -27.67
CA GLN A 350 -11.95 -30.94 -27.93
C GLN A 350 -13.29 -31.66 -27.74
N THR A 351 -13.96 -31.39 -26.62
CA THR A 351 -15.32 -31.87 -26.37
C THR A 351 -16.28 -31.16 -27.34
N PRO A 352 -17.40 -31.81 -27.72
CA PRO A 352 -18.44 -31.14 -28.49
C PRO A 352 -19.09 -30.06 -27.62
N GLN A 353 -18.59 -28.83 -27.75
CA GLN A 353 -19.29 -27.66 -27.26
C GLN A 353 -20.63 -27.57 -28.00
N ILE A 354 -21.70 -27.41 -27.23
CA ILE A 354 -23.08 -27.38 -27.74
C ILE A 354 -23.18 -26.25 -28.78
N ARG A 355 -23.74 -26.56 -29.96
CA ARG A 355 -23.98 -25.61 -31.05
C ARG A 355 -25.07 -24.61 -30.71
#